data_AF-G9KF38-F1
#
_entry.id   AF-G9KF38-F1
#
_cell.length_a   1.000
_cell.length_b   1.000
_cell.length_c   1.000
_cell.angle_alpha   90.00
_cell.angle_beta   90.00
_cell.angle_gamma   90.00
#
_symmetry.space_group_name_H-M   'P 1'
#
loop_
_entity.id
_entity.type
_entity.pdbx_description
1 polymer ?
#
loop_
_entity_poly.entity_id
_entity_poly.type
_entity_poly.pdbx_seq_one_letter_code
_entity_poly.pdbx_strand_id
1 'polypeptide(L)'
;FPWFGLDIGGTLVKLVYFEPKDITAEEEEEEVESLKSIRKYLTSNVAYGSTGIRDVHLELKDLTLCGRKGNLHFIRFPTHDMPAFIQMGRDKNFSSLHTVFCATGGGAYKFEKDFLTIGDLQLCKLDELDCLVKGILYIDSVGFNGRSQCYYFENPADAEKCQKLPFDLKNPYPLLLVNIGSGVSILAVYSKDNYKRVTGTSLG
;
A
#
# COMPACT_ATOMS: atom_id res chain seq x y z
N PHE A 1 -11.65 11.54 -6.62
CA PHE A 1 -11.05 10.85 -5.45
C PHE A 1 -12.07 9.87 -4.91
N PRO A 2 -11.70 8.76 -4.26
CA PRO A 2 -10.43 8.46 -3.62
C PRO A 2 -9.44 7.70 -4.50
N TRP A 3 -8.14 7.79 -4.19
CA TRP A 3 -7.11 6.97 -4.80
C TRP A 3 -6.61 5.92 -3.80
N PHE A 4 -6.83 4.67 -4.16
CA PHE A 4 -6.46 3.51 -3.35
C PHE A 4 -5.55 2.55 -4.13
N GLY A 5 -4.63 1.91 -3.41
CA GLY A 5 -3.94 0.71 -3.85
C GLY A 5 -4.12 -0.38 -2.80
N LEU A 6 -4.50 -1.58 -3.22
CA LEU A 6 -4.76 -2.70 -2.33
C LEU A 6 -3.81 -3.86 -2.62
N ASP A 7 -3.21 -4.44 -1.58
CA ASP A 7 -2.46 -5.70 -1.66
C ASP A 7 -3.07 -6.68 -0.65
N ILE A 8 -3.68 -7.75 -1.16
CA ILE A 8 -4.34 -8.77 -0.36
C ILE A 8 -3.42 -9.98 -0.25
N GLY A 9 -2.55 -9.96 0.77
CA GLY A 9 -1.60 -11.04 1.05
C GLY A 9 -2.25 -12.23 1.78
N GLY A 10 -1.46 -13.27 2.05
CA GLY A 10 -1.92 -14.45 2.78
C GLY A 10 -2.32 -14.16 4.23
N THR A 11 -1.54 -13.31 4.92
CA THR A 11 -1.76 -12.96 6.33
C THR A 11 -2.34 -11.56 6.54
N LEU A 12 -1.85 -10.58 5.78
CA LEU A 12 -2.22 -9.18 5.90
C LEU A 12 -2.73 -8.62 4.58
N VAL A 13 -3.75 -7.77 4.69
CA VAL A 13 -4.15 -6.81 3.66
C VAL A 13 -3.44 -5.49 3.94
N LYS A 14 -2.92 -4.87 2.89
CA LYS A 14 -2.29 -3.56 2.92
C LYS A 14 -3.07 -2.64 2.00
N LEU A 15 -3.52 -1.51 2.53
CA LEU A 15 -4.23 -0.45 1.82
C LEU A 15 -3.39 0.81 1.87
N VAL A 16 -3.09 1.36 0.70
CA VAL A 16 -2.49 2.68 0.56
C VAL A 16 -3.59 3.65 0.14
N TYR A 17 -3.66 4.80 0.81
CA TYR A 17 -4.64 5.84 0.53
C TYR A 17 -3.96 7.19 0.34
N PHE A 18 -4.16 7.82 -0.82
CA PHE A 18 -3.74 9.20 -1.03
C PHE A 18 -4.84 10.16 -0.59
N GLU A 19 -4.55 10.93 0.45
CA GLU A 19 -5.40 12.01 0.96
C GLU A 19 -5.01 13.33 0.29
N PRO A 20 -5.81 13.87 -0.64
CA PRO A 20 -5.56 15.19 -1.20
C PRO A 20 -5.66 16.28 -0.11
N LYS A 21 -4.70 17.21 -0.10
CA LYS A 21 -4.65 18.37 0.80
C LYS A 21 -4.85 19.69 0.06
N ASP A 22 -5.13 19.60 -1.24
CA ASP A 22 -5.28 20.70 -2.19
C ASP A 22 -6.70 20.77 -2.79
N ILE A 23 -7.70 20.21 -2.10
CA ILE A 23 -9.09 20.27 -2.54
C ILE A 23 -9.57 21.73 -2.49
N THR A 24 -10.12 22.20 -3.61
CA THR A 24 -10.74 23.53 -3.72
C THR A 24 -12.18 23.53 -3.20
N ALA A 25 -12.74 24.70 -2.91
CA ALA A 25 -14.13 24.80 -2.44
C ALA A 25 -15.12 24.28 -3.50
N GLU A 26 -14.84 24.56 -4.77
CA GLU A 26 -15.64 24.08 -5.91
C GLU A 26 -15.61 22.55 -6.00
N GLU A 27 -14.43 21.94 -5.88
CA GLU A 27 -14.30 20.46 -5.84
C GLU A 27 -15.02 19.84 -4.64
N GLU A 28 -15.02 20.53 -3.49
CA GLU A 28 -15.72 20.04 -2.31
C GLU A 28 -17.25 20.12 -2.47
N GLU A 29 -17.78 21.11 -3.19
CA GLU A 29 -19.22 21.19 -3.50
C GLU A 29 -19.68 20.09 -4.46
N GLU A 30 -18.85 19.72 -5.43
CA GLU A 30 -19.12 18.64 -6.39
C GLU A 30 -18.92 17.23 -5.79
N GLU A 31 -18.23 17.12 -4.67
CA GLU A 31 -17.91 15.85 -4.04
C GLU A 31 -19.12 15.21 -3.34
N VAL A 32 -19.44 13.97 -3.75
CA VAL A 32 -20.54 13.18 -3.17
C VAL A 32 -20.33 12.96 -1.67
N GLU A 33 -21.39 13.03 -0.85
CA GLU A 33 -21.31 12.91 0.62
C GLU A 33 -20.62 11.62 1.11
N SER A 34 -20.78 10.51 0.37
CA SER A 34 -20.10 9.25 0.67
C SER A 34 -18.57 9.38 0.62
N LEU A 35 -18.04 10.17 -0.31
CA LEU A 35 -16.61 10.47 -0.43
C LEU A 35 -16.09 11.27 0.77
N LYS A 36 -16.82 12.31 1.16
CA LYS A 36 -16.48 13.15 2.33
C LYS A 36 -16.46 12.30 3.60
N SER A 37 -17.46 11.45 3.78
CA SER A 37 -17.58 10.54 4.92
C SER A 37 -16.41 9.56 4.98
N ILE A 38 -15.99 8.98 3.85
CA ILE A 38 -14.89 8.03 3.79
C ILE A 38 -13.54 8.71 4.01
N ARG A 39 -13.29 9.86 3.37
CA ARG A 39 -12.10 10.67 3.65
C ARG A 39 -12.00 10.96 5.15
N LYS A 40 -13.06 11.48 5.75
CA LYS A 40 -13.13 11.79 7.18
C LYS A 40 -12.90 10.56 8.04
N TYR A 41 -13.52 9.42 7.69
CA TYR A 41 -13.34 8.15 8.40
C TYR A 41 -11.88 7.70 8.40
N LEU A 42 -11.20 7.76 7.25
CA LEU A 42 -9.81 7.35 7.12
C LEU A 42 -8.86 8.31 7.84
N THR A 43 -9.12 9.62 7.82
CA THR A 43 -8.17 10.61 8.34
C THR A 43 -8.36 10.89 9.84
N SER A 44 -9.58 10.77 10.35
CA SER A 44 -9.89 11.04 11.76
C SER A 44 -9.65 9.85 12.68
N ASN A 45 -9.46 8.64 12.14
CA ASN A 45 -9.25 7.43 12.92
C ASN A 45 -7.89 6.80 12.61
N VAL A 46 -7.26 6.19 13.61
CA VAL A 46 -6.04 5.38 13.47
C VAL A 46 -6.31 3.89 13.59
N ALA A 47 -7.50 3.51 14.06
CA ALA A 47 -7.99 2.15 14.13
C ALA A 47 -9.34 2.05 13.40
N TYR A 48 -9.55 0.96 12.67
CA TYR A 48 -10.74 0.74 11.85
C TYR A 48 -11.37 -0.61 12.20
N GLY A 49 -12.61 -0.59 12.68
CA GLY A 49 -13.25 -1.79 13.21
C GLY A 49 -12.48 -2.35 14.41
N SER A 50 -12.34 -3.67 14.49
CA SER A 50 -11.63 -4.36 15.57
C SER A 50 -10.12 -4.54 15.32
N THR A 51 -9.67 -4.58 14.06
CA THR A 51 -8.32 -5.04 13.71
C THR A 51 -7.58 -4.16 12.70
N GLY A 52 -8.26 -3.22 12.05
CA GLY A 52 -7.64 -2.31 11.10
C GLY A 52 -6.80 -1.25 11.79
N ILE A 53 -5.61 -0.99 11.27
CA ILE A 53 -4.63 -0.06 11.84
C ILE A 53 -4.08 0.83 10.73
N ARG A 54 -4.02 2.14 10.98
CA ARG A 54 -3.24 3.09 10.19
C ARG A 54 -1.88 3.30 10.85
N ASP A 55 -0.82 2.96 10.14
CA ASP A 55 0.54 3.15 10.60
C ASP A 55 0.96 4.61 10.39
N VAL A 56 0.45 5.52 11.25
CA VAL A 56 0.62 6.98 11.15
C VAL A 56 2.08 7.40 11.03
N HIS A 57 2.99 6.65 11.67
CA HIS A 57 4.42 6.92 11.62
C HIS A 57 5.04 6.73 10.23
N LEU A 58 4.35 6.09 9.28
CA LEU A 58 4.80 5.89 7.90
C LEU A 58 4.21 6.92 6.91
N GLU A 59 3.32 7.81 7.35
CA GLU A 59 2.68 8.79 6.47
C GLU A 59 3.70 9.61 5.66
N LEU A 60 3.59 9.58 4.33
CA LEU A 60 4.34 10.50 3.47
C LEU A 60 3.55 11.81 3.39
N LYS A 61 4.16 12.90 3.85
CA LYS A 61 3.50 14.20 3.91
C LYS A 61 3.90 15.05 2.72
N ASP A 62 2.98 15.91 2.28
CA ASP A 62 3.26 16.92 1.25
C ASP A 62 3.69 16.32 -0.11
N LEU A 63 3.27 15.08 -0.39
CA LEU A 63 3.59 14.34 -1.60
C LEU A 63 2.85 14.93 -2.80
N THR A 64 3.58 15.15 -3.90
CA THR A 64 2.96 15.43 -5.20
C THR A 64 2.81 14.14 -5.99
N LEU A 65 1.57 13.73 -6.26
CA LEU A 65 1.24 12.52 -7.02
C LEU A 65 0.21 12.87 -8.08
N CYS A 66 0.51 12.55 -9.35
CA CYS A 66 -0.37 12.79 -10.49
C CYS A 66 -0.91 14.24 -10.57
N GLY A 67 -0.05 15.22 -10.27
CA GLY A 67 -0.39 16.65 -10.29
C GLY A 67 -1.18 17.15 -9.08
N ARG A 68 -1.44 16.29 -8.09
CA ARG A 68 -2.13 16.64 -6.83
C ARG A 68 -1.20 16.61 -5.66
N LYS A 69 -1.44 17.47 -4.69
CA LYS A 69 -0.66 17.58 -3.46
C LYS A 69 -1.43 17.02 -2.28
N GLY A 70 -0.81 16.11 -1.53
CA GLY A 70 -1.50 15.39 -0.47
C GLY A 70 -0.59 14.54 0.39
N ASN A 71 -1.21 13.70 1.22
CA ASN A 71 -0.50 12.78 2.10
C ASN A 71 -0.79 11.33 1.69
N LEU A 72 0.22 10.46 1.74
CA LEU A 72 0.07 9.04 1.49
C LEU A 72 0.00 8.27 2.81
N HIS A 73 -1.12 7.61 3.05
CA HIS A 73 -1.41 6.85 4.26
C HIS A 73 -1.22 5.36 4.04
N PHE A 74 -0.71 4.66 5.06
CA PHE A 74 -0.51 3.21 5.06
C PHE A 74 -1.41 2.57 6.10
N ILE A 75 -2.28 1.67 5.65
CA ILE A 75 -3.30 1.00 6.46
C ILE A 75 -3.15 -0.50 6.27
N ARG A 76 -3.37 -1.26 7.32
CA ARG A 76 -3.35 -2.73 7.26
C ARG A 76 -4.40 -3.35 8.16
N PHE A 77 -4.82 -4.55 7.80
CA PHE A 77 -5.66 -5.40 8.63
C PHE A 77 -5.40 -6.88 8.28
N PRO A 78 -5.77 -7.83 9.15
CA PRO A 78 -5.60 -9.25 8.87
C PRO A 78 -6.46 -9.71 7.67
N THR A 79 -5.91 -10.56 6.81
CA THR A 79 -6.66 -11.12 5.67
C THR A 79 -7.88 -11.94 6.11
N HIS A 80 -7.86 -12.50 7.32
CA HIS A 80 -9.02 -13.22 7.86
C HIS A 80 -10.24 -12.32 8.09
N ASP A 81 -10.04 -11.01 8.27
CA ASP A 81 -11.11 -10.02 8.44
C ASP A 81 -11.61 -9.44 7.11
N MET A 82 -11.17 -9.99 5.96
CA MET A 82 -11.65 -9.55 4.64
C MET A 82 -13.18 -9.52 4.49
N PRO A 83 -13.95 -10.50 5.03
CA PRO A 83 -15.42 -10.42 4.96
C PRO A 83 -15.98 -9.16 5.61
N ALA A 84 -15.43 -8.75 6.76
CA ALA A 84 -15.87 -7.54 7.46
C ALA A 84 -15.49 -6.27 6.68
N PHE A 85 -14.32 -6.27 6.03
CA PHE A 85 -13.90 -5.17 5.15
C PHE A 85 -14.83 -5.01 3.94
N ILE A 86 -15.17 -6.11 3.26
CA ILE A 86 -16.07 -6.07 2.09
C ILE A 86 -17.47 -5.59 2.52
N GLN A 87 -17.99 -6.09 3.65
CA GLN A 87 -19.25 -5.63 4.20
C GLN A 87 -19.23 -4.14 4.54
N MET A 88 -18.15 -3.66 5.16
CA MET A 88 -17.95 -2.23 5.43
C MET A 88 -17.94 -1.41 4.13
N GLY A 89 -17.30 -1.92 3.07
CA GLY A 89 -17.29 -1.29 1.76
C GLY A 89 -18.71 -1.10 1.20
N ARG A 90 -19.57 -2.11 1.36
CA ARG A 90 -20.99 -2.03 1.01
C ARG A 90 -21.73 -0.99 1.86
N ASP A 91 -21.59 -1.07 3.19
CA ASP A 91 -22.31 -0.22 4.15
C ASP A 91 -21.91 1.25 4.05
N LYS A 92 -20.67 1.52 3.62
CA LYS A 92 -20.15 2.87 3.36
C LYS A 92 -20.28 3.28 1.88
N ASN A 93 -20.97 2.50 1.06
CA ASN A 93 -21.23 2.77 -0.36
C ASN A 93 -19.96 3.02 -1.19
N PHE A 94 -18.93 2.18 -1.04
CA PHE A 94 -17.69 2.31 -1.82
C PHE A 94 -17.92 2.25 -3.33
N SER A 95 -18.94 1.51 -3.78
CA SER A 95 -19.30 1.42 -5.20
C SER A 95 -19.77 2.76 -5.81
N SER A 96 -20.24 3.69 -4.97
CA SER A 96 -20.60 5.05 -5.42
C SER A 96 -19.38 5.94 -5.72
N LEU A 97 -18.19 5.56 -5.25
CA LEU A 97 -16.96 6.35 -5.40
C LEU A 97 -16.18 5.95 -6.65
N HIS A 98 -16.01 4.64 -6.83
CA HIS A 98 -15.30 4.03 -7.94
C HIS A 98 -15.77 2.57 -8.08
N THR A 99 -16.13 2.18 -9.30
CA THR A 99 -16.54 0.80 -9.59
C THR A 99 -15.36 -0.18 -9.56
N VAL A 100 -14.11 0.32 -9.63
CA VAL A 100 -12.91 -0.51 -9.79
C VAL A 100 -11.84 -0.14 -8.76
N PHE A 101 -11.37 -1.14 -8.01
CA PHE A 101 -10.22 -1.05 -7.11
C PHE A 101 -9.01 -1.75 -7.73
N CYS A 102 -7.86 -1.08 -7.80
CA CYS A 102 -6.61 -1.72 -8.15
C CYS A 102 -6.14 -2.60 -6.98
N ALA A 103 -6.03 -3.91 -7.21
CA ALA A 103 -5.67 -4.88 -6.20
C ALA A 103 -4.58 -5.84 -6.70
N THR A 104 -3.62 -6.13 -5.85
CA THR A 104 -2.57 -7.11 -6.09
C THR A 104 -2.53 -8.17 -4.97
N GLY A 105 -1.61 -9.12 -5.06
CA GLY A 105 -1.49 -10.25 -4.14
C GLY A 105 -2.50 -11.36 -4.45
N GLY A 106 -2.22 -12.57 -3.95
CA GLY A 106 -3.06 -13.75 -4.23
C GLY A 106 -4.54 -13.58 -3.82
N GLY A 107 -4.82 -12.73 -2.83
CA GLY A 107 -6.18 -12.43 -2.40
C GLY A 107 -7.01 -11.62 -3.41
N ALA A 108 -6.37 -10.88 -4.32
CA ALA A 108 -7.09 -10.18 -5.40
C ALA A 108 -7.83 -11.17 -6.32
N TYR A 109 -7.29 -12.37 -6.50
CA TYR A 109 -7.97 -13.46 -7.21
C TYR A 109 -8.94 -14.22 -6.31
N LYS A 110 -8.53 -14.51 -5.07
CA LYS A 110 -9.34 -15.29 -4.12
C LYS A 110 -10.69 -14.63 -3.81
N PHE A 111 -10.69 -13.32 -3.57
CA PHE A 111 -11.86 -12.57 -3.10
C PHE A 111 -12.59 -11.80 -4.21
N GLU A 112 -12.19 -11.95 -5.48
CA GLU A 112 -12.79 -11.21 -6.60
C GLU A 112 -14.32 -11.31 -6.63
N LYS A 113 -14.85 -12.54 -6.46
CA LYS A 113 -16.31 -12.77 -6.44
C LYS A 113 -16.99 -12.13 -5.24
N ASP A 114 -16.34 -12.11 -4.08
CA ASP A 114 -16.90 -11.55 -2.86
C ASP A 114 -16.98 -10.02 -2.96
N PHE A 115 -15.92 -9.38 -3.48
CA PHE A 115 -15.92 -7.95 -3.79
C PHE A 115 -17.04 -7.58 -4.76
N LEU A 116 -17.24 -8.39 -5.82
CA LEU A 116 -18.29 -8.11 -6.80
C LEU A 116 -19.69 -8.31 -6.24
N THR A 117 -19.94 -9.43 -5.56
CA THR A 117 -21.30 -9.83 -5.16
C THR A 117 -21.78 -9.19 -3.85
N ILE A 118 -20.87 -8.97 -2.90
CA ILE A 118 -21.20 -8.38 -1.59
C ILE A 118 -20.89 -6.88 -1.61
N GLY A 119 -19.72 -6.51 -2.11
CA GLY A 119 -19.24 -5.12 -2.11
C GLY A 119 -19.74 -4.25 -3.25
N ASP A 120 -20.28 -4.87 -4.32
CA ASP A 120 -20.60 -4.18 -5.59
C ASP A 120 -19.37 -3.47 -6.20
N LEU A 121 -18.20 -4.11 -6.09
CA LEU A 121 -16.91 -3.59 -6.51
C LEU A 121 -16.18 -4.56 -7.43
N GLN A 122 -15.58 -4.03 -8.50
CA GLN A 122 -14.70 -4.80 -9.37
C GLN A 122 -13.24 -4.64 -8.92
N LEU A 123 -12.47 -5.72 -9.04
CA LEU A 123 -11.02 -5.67 -8.81
C LEU A 123 -10.26 -5.62 -10.15
N CYS A 124 -9.49 -4.56 -10.35
CA CYS A 124 -8.43 -4.54 -11.35
C CYS A 124 -7.23 -5.28 -10.75
N LYS A 125 -7.10 -6.56 -11.11
CA LYS A 125 -6.07 -7.46 -10.59
C LYS A 125 -4.72 -7.17 -11.25
N LEU A 126 -3.70 -6.98 -10.42
CA LEU A 126 -2.31 -6.73 -10.82
C LEU A 126 -1.40 -7.84 -10.28
N ASP A 127 -0.23 -8.02 -10.90
CA ASP A 127 0.78 -8.98 -10.40
C ASP A 127 1.45 -8.46 -9.10
N GLU A 128 1.68 -9.37 -8.14
CA GLU A 128 2.24 -9.05 -6.83
C GLU A 128 3.67 -8.54 -6.91
N LEU A 129 4.50 -9.20 -7.71
CA LEU A 129 5.92 -8.91 -7.82
C LEU A 129 6.16 -7.64 -8.65
N ASP A 130 5.36 -7.45 -9.71
CA ASP A 130 5.40 -6.21 -10.50
C ASP A 130 5.03 -4.99 -9.66
N CYS A 131 3.95 -5.10 -8.86
CA CYS A 131 3.54 -4.04 -7.94
C CYS A 131 4.60 -3.76 -6.88
N LEU A 132 5.24 -4.81 -6.34
CA LEU A 132 6.32 -4.68 -5.37
C LEU A 132 7.52 -3.90 -5.92
N VAL A 133 8.02 -4.28 -7.11
CA VAL A 133 9.18 -3.61 -7.73
C VAL A 133 8.85 -2.15 -8.03
N LYS A 134 7.68 -1.87 -8.63
CA LYS A 134 7.23 -0.50 -8.91
C LYS A 134 7.08 0.33 -7.62
N GLY A 135 6.48 -0.27 -6.58
CA GLY A 135 6.24 0.37 -5.30
C GLY A 135 7.53 0.77 -4.59
N ILE A 136 8.50 -0.14 -4.48
CA ILE A 136 9.80 0.16 -3.84
C ILE A 136 10.54 1.27 -4.57
N LEU A 137 10.64 1.16 -5.91
CA LEU A 137 11.35 2.17 -6.71
C LEU A 137 10.67 3.55 -6.60
N TYR A 138 9.34 3.60 -6.59
CA TYR A 138 8.60 4.85 -6.42
C TYR A 138 8.83 5.44 -5.03
N ILE A 139 8.64 4.66 -3.96
CA ILE A 139 8.77 5.16 -2.58
C ILE A 139 10.19 5.60 -2.28
N ASP A 140 11.20 4.89 -2.77
CA ASP A 140 12.59 5.32 -2.64
C ASP A 140 12.86 6.64 -3.37
N SER A 141 12.32 6.82 -4.59
CA SER A 141 12.51 8.06 -5.36
C SER A 141 11.94 9.31 -4.71
N VAL A 142 10.86 9.17 -3.93
CA VAL A 142 10.25 10.29 -3.18
C VAL A 142 10.83 10.42 -1.77
N GLY A 143 11.55 9.41 -1.30
CA GLY A 143 12.11 9.32 0.04
C GLY A 143 11.05 9.29 1.14
N PHE A 144 11.51 9.46 2.38
CA PHE A 144 10.67 9.41 3.57
C PHE A 144 10.73 10.72 4.35
N ASN A 145 9.92 11.70 3.94
CA ASN A 145 9.83 13.02 4.58
C ASN A 145 11.21 13.69 4.77
N GLY A 146 12.04 13.67 3.72
CA GLY A 146 13.42 14.18 3.74
C GLY A 146 14.48 13.21 4.25
N ARG A 147 14.10 11.98 4.62
CA ARG A 147 15.03 10.89 4.98
C ARG A 147 15.16 9.88 3.85
N SER A 148 16.26 9.14 3.84
CA SER A 148 16.43 7.96 2.98
C SER A 148 15.37 6.92 3.30
N GLN A 149 14.79 6.31 2.27
CA GLN A 149 13.87 5.18 2.42
C GLN A 149 14.62 3.92 2.85
N CYS A 150 15.74 3.63 2.19
CA CYS A 150 16.57 2.48 2.47
C CYS A 150 17.67 2.77 3.50
N TYR A 151 18.07 1.71 4.21
CA TYR A 151 19.06 1.75 5.28
C TYR A 151 19.74 0.39 5.42
N TYR A 152 20.88 0.38 6.12
CA TYR A 152 21.56 -0.82 6.58
C TYR A 152 21.99 -0.68 8.04
N PHE A 153 22.36 -1.79 8.67
CA PHE A 153 22.97 -1.78 9.99
C PHE A 153 24.49 -1.97 9.85
N GLU A 154 25.24 -0.98 10.28
CA GLU A 154 26.69 -1.09 10.45
C GLU A 154 26.98 -1.77 11.79
N ASN A 155 27.96 -2.69 11.81
CA ASN A 155 28.32 -3.50 12.99
C ASN A 155 27.14 -4.26 13.64
N PRO A 156 26.31 -5.02 12.87
CA PRO A 156 25.06 -5.57 13.37
C PRO A 156 25.20 -6.62 14.50
N ALA A 157 26.39 -7.20 14.69
CA ALA A 157 26.66 -8.20 15.72
C ALA A 157 27.12 -7.60 17.06
N ASP A 158 27.50 -6.32 17.09
CA ASP A 158 28.00 -5.64 18.27
C ASP A 158 26.93 -4.65 18.77
N ALA A 159 26.30 -4.96 19.91
CA ALA A 159 25.19 -4.17 20.44
C ALA A 159 25.58 -2.72 20.80
N GLU A 160 26.85 -2.46 21.11
CA GLU A 160 27.33 -1.12 21.45
C GLU A 160 27.67 -0.29 20.21
N LYS A 161 28.06 -0.94 19.12
CA LYS A 161 28.45 -0.28 17.86
C LYS A 161 27.39 -0.35 16.77
N CYS A 162 26.32 -1.12 16.96
CA CYS A 162 25.28 -1.31 15.97
C CYS A 162 24.56 0.01 15.68
N GLN A 163 24.62 0.46 14.44
CA GLN A 163 24.03 1.74 14.02
C GLN A 163 23.25 1.57 12.72
N LYS A 164 22.07 2.17 12.68
CA LYS A 164 21.26 2.27 11.46
C LYS A 164 21.73 3.46 10.63
N LEU A 165 22.23 3.20 9.43
CA LEU A 165 22.73 4.21 8.49
C LEU A 165 21.90 4.25 7.21
N PRO A 166 21.70 5.44 6.60
CA PRO A 166 20.96 5.55 5.35
C PRO A 166 21.72 4.86 4.19
N PHE A 167 20.96 4.31 3.24
CA PHE A 167 21.47 3.77 1.99
C PHE A 167 20.72 4.39 0.82
N ASP A 168 21.44 5.12 -0.03
CA ASP A 168 20.89 5.71 -1.25
C ASP A 168 20.81 4.63 -2.35
N LEU A 169 19.60 4.31 -2.81
CA LEU A 169 19.36 3.37 -3.91
C LEU A 169 19.53 4.01 -5.30
N LYS A 170 20.30 5.09 -5.44
CA LYS A 170 20.64 5.65 -6.76
C LYS A 170 21.39 4.64 -7.64
N ASN A 171 20.80 4.32 -8.79
CA ASN A 171 21.26 3.27 -9.71
C ASN A 171 21.36 1.90 -9.02
N PRO A 172 20.25 1.35 -8.52
CA PRO A 172 20.28 0.22 -7.60
C PRO A 172 20.55 -1.13 -8.29
N TYR A 173 20.78 -1.14 -9.60
CA TYR A 173 20.84 -2.36 -10.38
C TYR A 173 22.28 -2.86 -10.60
N PRO A 174 22.50 -4.19 -10.57
CA PRO A 174 21.54 -5.22 -10.17
C PRO A 174 21.34 -5.27 -8.64
N LEU A 175 20.14 -5.62 -8.19
CA LEU A 175 19.84 -5.93 -6.78
C LEU A 175 19.13 -7.26 -6.62
N LEU A 176 19.30 -7.86 -5.44
CA LEU A 176 18.50 -8.99 -4.99
C LEU A 176 17.41 -8.49 -4.04
N LEU A 177 16.15 -8.68 -4.41
CA LEU A 177 15.01 -8.31 -3.58
C LEU A 177 14.44 -9.56 -2.92
N VAL A 178 14.45 -9.58 -1.59
CA VAL A 178 13.93 -10.70 -0.78
C VAL A 178 12.66 -10.22 -0.09
N ASN A 179 11.50 -10.62 -0.62
CA ASN A 179 10.20 -10.28 -0.05
C ASN A 179 9.79 -11.34 0.99
N ILE A 180 9.82 -10.97 2.27
CA ILE A 180 9.47 -11.85 3.40
C ILE A 180 8.04 -11.54 3.86
N GLY A 181 7.11 -12.44 3.54
CA GLY A 181 5.70 -12.40 3.96
C GLY A 181 5.30 -13.74 4.60
N SER A 182 4.09 -14.24 4.31
CA SER A 182 3.67 -15.59 4.77
C SER A 182 4.59 -16.71 4.23
N GLY A 183 5.26 -16.45 3.11
CA GLY A 183 6.43 -17.17 2.63
C GLY A 183 7.43 -16.15 2.07
N VAL A 184 8.47 -16.60 1.37
CA VAL A 184 9.51 -15.74 0.83
C VAL A 184 9.61 -15.87 -0.68
N SER A 185 9.67 -14.73 -1.37
CA SER A 185 10.01 -14.66 -2.80
C SER A 185 11.34 -13.92 -2.98
N ILE A 186 12.24 -14.50 -3.78
CA ILE A 186 13.56 -13.95 -4.06
C ILE A 186 13.63 -13.55 -5.53
N LEU A 187 13.87 -12.27 -5.81
CA LEU A 187 13.93 -11.70 -7.15
C LEU A 187 15.34 -11.20 -7.44
N ALA A 188 15.82 -11.46 -8.65
CA ALA A 188 16.94 -10.73 -9.23
C ALA A 188 16.37 -9.61 -10.09
N VAL A 189 16.71 -8.36 -9.76
CA VAL A 189 16.22 -7.16 -10.44
C VAL A 189 17.39 -6.52 -11.19
N TYR A 190 17.33 -6.56 -12.52
CA TYR A 190 18.36 -6.08 -13.43
C TYR A 190 18.07 -4.66 -13.96
N SER A 191 16.79 -4.29 -14.01
CA SER A 191 16.32 -2.92 -14.27
C SER A 191 14.89 -2.78 -13.76
N LYS A 192 14.31 -1.56 -13.87
CA LYS A 192 12.92 -1.28 -13.49
C LYS A 192 11.89 -2.17 -14.20
N ASP A 193 12.22 -2.64 -15.41
CA ASP A 193 11.33 -3.45 -16.26
C ASP A 193 11.92 -4.85 -16.54
N ASN A 194 13.08 -5.18 -15.98
CA ASN A 194 13.74 -6.47 -16.17
C ASN A 194 14.09 -7.08 -14.82
N TYR A 195 13.27 -8.00 -14.38
CA TYR A 195 13.46 -8.78 -13.17
C TYR A 195 12.87 -10.16 -13.34
N LYS A 196 13.36 -11.10 -12.53
CA LYS A 196 12.81 -12.45 -12.47
C LYS A 196 12.79 -12.97 -11.04
N ARG A 197 11.75 -13.74 -10.71
CA ARG A 197 11.74 -14.56 -9.50
C ARG A 197 12.75 -15.69 -9.68
N VAL A 198 13.82 -15.67 -8.88
CA VAL A 198 14.87 -16.69 -8.92
C VAL A 198 14.43 -17.95 -8.19
N THR A 199 13.87 -17.78 -6.99
CA THR A 199 13.37 -18.88 -6.16
C THR A 199 12.49 -18.32 -5.03
N GLY A 200 12.09 -19.17 -4.09
CA GLY A 200 11.47 -18.78 -2.83
C GLY A 200 11.48 -19.92 -1.81
N THR A 201 10.95 -19.66 -0.63
CA THR A 201 10.77 -20.66 0.44
C THR A 201 9.42 -20.47 1.12
N SER A 202 8.83 -21.55 1.62
CA SER A 202 7.62 -21.50 2.44
C SER A 202 7.92 -21.23 3.92
N LEU A 203 9.19 -21.24 4.32
CA LEU A 203 9.62 -20.84 5.67
C LEU A 203 9.86 -19.32 5.65
N GLY A 204 8.79 -18.55 5.86
CA GLY A 204 8.79 -17.09 5.98
C GLY A 204 8.81 -16.59 7.42
#